data_AF-A0A915MJT7-F1
#
_entry.id   AF-A0A915MJT7-F1
#
_cell.length_a   1.000
_cell.length_b   1.000
_cell.length_c   1.000
_cell.angle_alpha   90.00
_cell.angle_beta   90.00
_cell.angle_gamma   90.00
#
_symmetry.space_group_name_H-M   'P 1'
#
loop_
_entity.id
_entity.type
_entity.pdbx_description
1 polymer ?
#
loop_
_entity_poly.entity_id
_entity_poly.type
_entity_poly.pdbx_seq_one_letter_code
_entity_poly.pdbx_strand_id
1 'polypeptide(L)'
;MIVQVGENDIMLKFFREREHKLKHLSKKIRTKTTELAEPQRKALVTAPIAPRHVRKRQIRSGIVICADSVPSAVDLTRARRQIFETGNDADLRQMPSAIRNTTSQLGARSSGSDISSAMSAAKRKPQRGPLMMKTLKMLKKQRR
;
A
#
# COMPACT_ATOMS: atom_id res chain seq x y z
N MET A 1 -26.86 6.80 63.40
CA MET A 1 -26.24 5.92 62.39
C MET A 1 -26.13 6.75 61.11
N ILE A 2 -24.94 7.31 60.85
CA ILE A 2 -24.75 8.35 59.82
C ILE A 2 -24.20 7.70 58.54
N VAL A 3 -25.03 7.77 57.50
CA VAL A 3 -24.80 7.73 56.05
C VAL A 3 -23.36 7.45 55.59
N GLN A 4 -23.04 6.18 55.34
CA GLN A 4 -21.82 5.71 54.65
C GLN A 4 -22.08 5.30 53.18
N VAL A 5 -23.27 5.61 52.65
CA VAL A 5 -23.73 5.10 51.34
C VAL A 5 -23.19 5.94 50.18
N GLY A 6 -22.95 7.25 50.37
CA GLY A 6 -22.56 8.15 49.28
C GLY A 6 -21.10 8.06 48.82
N GLU A 7 -20.16 7.67 49.69
CA GLU A 7 -18.73 7.61 49.34
C GLU A 7 -18.40 6.45 48.40
N ASN A 8 -19.09 5.32 48.58
CA ASN A 8 -18.94 4.13 47.76
C ASN A 8 -19.38 4.37 46.30
N ASP A 9 -20.46 5.12 46.11
CA ASP A 9 -20.99 5.45 44.77
C ASP A 9 -20.06 6.39 43.99
N ILE A 10 -19.44 7.36 44.67
CA ILE A 10 -18.47 8.28 44.07
C ILE A 10 -17.22 7.51 43.62
N MET A 11 -16.70 6.63 44.48
CA MET A 11 -15.56 5.78 44.13
C MET A 11 -15.88 4.86 42.95
N LEU A 12 -17.06 4.22 42.94
CA LEU A 12 -17.47 3.34 41.85
C LEU A 12 -17.57 4.09 40.52
N LYS A 13 -18.10 5.32 40.54
CA LYS A 13 -18.17 6.20 39.37
C LYS A 13 -16.79 6.56 38.85
N PHE A 14 -15.85 6.89 39.73
CA PHE A 14 -14.46 7.18 39.35
C PHE A 14 -13.77 5.98 38.69
N PHE A 15 -13.93 4.77 39.25
CA PHE A 15 -13.37 3.56 38.65
C PHE A 15 -13.97 3.26 37.27
N ARG A 16 -15.29 3.42 37.10
CA ARG A 16 -15.96 3.24 35.80
C ARG A 16 -15.48 4.26 34.76
N GLU A 17 -15.35 5.54 35.13
CA GLU A 17 -14.83 6.56 34.22
C GLU A 17 -13.38 6.29 33.82
N ARG A 18 -12.55 5.85 34.78
CA ARG A 18 -11.16 5.46 34.51
C ARG A 18 -11.08 4.27 33.57
N GLU A 19 -11.88 3.24 33.81
CA GLU A 19 -11.92 2.04 32.96
C GLU A 19 -12.43 2.37 31.55
N HIS A 20 -13.44 3.23 31.44
CA HIS A 20 -13.95 3.68 30.15
C HIS A 20 -12.91 4.48 29.37
N LYS A 21 -12.20 5.41 30.03
CA LYS A 21 -11.08 6.16 29.43
C LYS A 21 -9.96 5.20 28.98
N LEU A 22 -9.62 4.21 29.82
CA LEU A 22 -8.60 3.23 29.50
C LEU A 22 -9.00 2.38 28.28
N LYS A 23 -10.22 1.85 28.25
CA LYS A 23 -10.76 1.09 27.09
C LYS A 23 -10.75 1.94 25.81
N HIS A 24 -11.17 3.20 25.90
CA HIS A 24 -11.17 4.11 24.77
C HIS A 24 -9.75 4.37 24.23
N LEU A 25 -8.79 4.63 25.13
CA LEU A 25 -7.39 4.81 24.77
C LEU A 25 -6.78 3.55 24.16
N SER A 26 -6.98 2.38 24.77
CA SER A 26 -6.49 1.10 24.26
C SER A 26 -7.06 0.78 22.87
N LYS A 27 -8.36 1.04 22.63
CA LYS A 27 -8.98 0.89 21.31
C LYS A 27 -8.33 1.82 20.28
N LYS A 28 -8.10 3.08 20.64
CA LYS A 28 -7.47 4.09 19.77
C LYS A 28 -6.01 3.78 19.46
N ILE A 29 -5.28 3.17 20.38
CA ILE A 29 -3.90 2.71 20.15
C ILE A 29 -3.92 1.51 19.19
N ARG A 30 -4.81 0.53 19.45
CA ARG A 30 -4.91 -0.69 18.63
C ARG A 30 -5.21 -0.39 17.16
N THR A 31 -6.10 0.56 16.87
CA THR A 31 -6.40 1.00 15.49
C THR A 31 -5.20 1.67 14.82
N LYS A 32 -4.42 2.46 15.57
CA LYS A 32 -3.19 3.08 15.03
C LYS A 32 -2.09 2.06 14.77
N THR A 33 -1.95 1.03 15.61
CA THR A 33 -0.97 -0.05 15.38
C THR A 33 -1.33 -0.89 14.16
N THR A 34 -2.61 -1.12 13.87
CA THR A 34 -3.03 -1.79 12.62
C THR A 34 -2.78 -0.91 11.40
N GLU A 35 -2.96 0.41 11.49
CA GLU A 35 -2.57 1.34 10.42
C GLU A 35 -1.05 1.42 10.20
N LEU A 36 -0.25 1.19 11.26
CA LEU A 36 1.20 1.06 11.17
C LEU A 36 1.65 -0.28 10.57
N ALA A 37 0.80 -1.32 10.62
CA ALA A 37 1.10 -2.64 10.06
C ALA A 37 0.97 -2.67 8.54
N GLU A 38 0.14 -1.80 7.96
CA GLU A 38 0.08 -1.59 6.51
C GLU A 38 1.34 -0.83 6.03
N PRO A 39 1.95 -1.23 4.90
CA PRO A 39 3.13 -0.56 4.39
C PRO A 39 2.81 0.92 4.10
N GLN A 40 3.40 1.81 4.90
CA GLN A 40 3.20 3.25 4.76
C GLN A 40 3.64 3.72 3.37
N ARG A 41 2.80 4.52 2.73
CA ARG A 41 3.12 5.10 1.42
C ARG A 41 4.28 6.07 1.58
N LYS A 42 5.41 5.78 0.93
CA LYS A 42 6.60 6.66 0.95
C LYS A 42 6.52 7.66 -0.20
N ALA A 43 6.72 8.93 0.09
CA ALA A 43 6.86 9.99 -0.91
C ALA A 43 8.27 10.55 -0.89
N LEU A 44 8.85 10.75 -2.07
CA LEU A 44 10.10 11.47 -2.26
C LEU A 44 9.79 12.91 -2.65
N VAL A 45 10.49 13.87 -2.07
CA VAL A 45 10.25 15.29 -2.28
C VAL A 45 11.57 15.96 -2.64
N THR A 46 11.56 16.78 -3.69
CA THR A 46 12.75 17.48 -4.22
C THR A 46 13.23 18.60 -3.30
N ALA A 47 12.34 19.19 -2.51
CA ALA A 47 12.66 20.23 -1.53
C ALA A 47 12.47 19.70 -0.09
N PRO A 48 13.45 19.85 0.81
CA PRO A 48 13.41 19.28 2.16
C PRO A 48 12.35 19.92 3.08
N ILE A 49 11.72 21.02 2.67
CA ILE A 49 10.73 21.75 3.49
C ILE A 49 9.42 21.90 2.71
N ALA A 50 8.61 20.85 2.72
CA ALA A 50 7.21 20.98 2.32
C ALA A 50 6.49 21.96 3.29
N PRO A 51 5.66 22.90 2.79
CA PRO A 51 4.90 23.82 3.63
C PRO A 51 4.08 23.09 4.70
N ARG A 52 3.88 23.72 5.87
CA ARG A 52 3.23 23.09 7.04
C ARG A 52 1.87 22.45 6.72
N HIS A 53 1.07 23.06 5.84
CA HIS A 53 -0.23 22.54 5.43
C HIS A 53 -0.11 21.25 4.59
N VAL A 54 0.92 21.16 3.74
CA VAL A 54 1.23 19.95 2.95
C VAL A 54 1.66 18.83 3.88
N ARG A 55 2.55 19.10 4.85
CA ARG A 55 2.99 18.11 5.84
C ARG A 55 1.83 17.56 6.66
N LYS A 56 0.93 18.44 7.15
CA LYS A 56 -0.26 18.00 7.90
C LYS A 56 -1.17 17.10 7.05
N ARG A 57 -1.32 17.40 5.76
CA ARG A 57 -2.11 16.58 4.83
C ARG A 57 -1.44 15.23 4.58
N GLN A 58 -0.13 15.20 4.35
CA GLN A 58 0.63 13.96 4.14
C GLN A 58 0.55 13.03 5.37
N ILE A 59 0.75 13.57 6.58
CA ILE A 59 0.60 12.82 7.83
C ILE A 59 -0.81 12.25 7.97
N ARG A 60 -1.84 13.05 7.67
CA ARG A 60 -3.24 12.59 7.72
C ARG A 60 -3.52 11.48 6.69
N SER A 61 -2.88 11.54 5.53
CA SER A 61 -2.99 10.53 4.48
C SER A 61 -2.09 9.32 4.71
N GLY A 62 -1.34 9.23 5.83
CA GLY A 62 -0.42 8.14 6.11
C GLY A 62 0.80 8.10 5.19
N ILE A 63 1.15 9.24 4.57
CA ILE A 63 2.32 9.37 3.69
C ILE A 63 3.53 9.76 4.52
N VAL A 64 4.57 8.94 4.47
CA VAL A 64 5.87 9.25 5.09
C VAL A 64 6.80 9.84 4.03
N ILE A 65 7.39 10.99 4.34
CA ILE A 65 8.40 11.60 3.50
C ILE A 65 9.70 10.83 3.71
N CYS A 66 10.23 10.27 2.64
CA CYS A 66 11.51 9.57 2.67
C CYS A 66 12.65 10.60 2.55
N ALA A 67 13.74 10.37 3.26
CA ALA A 67 14.91 11.26 3.26
C ALA A 67 15.80 11.07 2.02
N ASP A 68 15.52 10.06 1.18
CA ASP A 68 16.32 9.79 -0.01
C ASP A 68 16.17 10.94 -1.01
N SER A 69 17.28 11.26 -1.69
CA SER A 69 17.28 12.25 -2.77
C SER A 69 16.43 11.77 -3.94
N VAL A 70 15.66 12.68 -4.55
CA VAL A 70 14.93 12.37 -5.78
C VAL A 70 15.95 12.16 -6.91
N PRO A 71 16.00 10.98 -7.55
CA PRO A 71 16.89 10.72 -8.67
C PRO A 71 16.49 11.57 -9.88
N SER A 72 17.47 11.86 -10.73
CA SER A 72 17.25 12.65 -11.93
C SER A 72 16.28 11.94 -12.90
N ALA A 73 15.47 12.74 -13.60
CA ALA A 73 14.59 12.23 -14.64
C ALA A 73 15.36 11.51 -15.76
N VAL A 74 16.60 11.94 -16.03
CA VAL A 74 17.48 11.33 -17.04
C VAL A 74 17.87 9.92 -16.62
N ASP A 75 18.26 9.73 -15.36
CA ASP A 75 18.69 8.44 -14.83
C ASP A 75 17.53 7.45 -14.79
N LEU A 76 16.35 7.92 -14.38
CA LEU A 76 15.14 7.11 -14.40
C LEU A 76 14.76 6.67 -15.82
N THR A 77 14.90 7.57 -16.80
CA THR A 77 14.61 7.26 -18.20
C THR A 77 15.62 6.28 -18.77
N ARG A 78 16.90 6.43 -18.43
CA ARG A 78 17.97 5.48 -18.80
C ARG A 78 17.69 4.10 -18.24
N ALA A 79 17.42 4.00 -16.93
CA ALA A 79 17.12 2.72 -16.27
C ALA A 79 15.87 2.04 -16.88
N ARG A 80 14.82 2.81 -17.21
CA ARG A 80 13.63 2.26 -17.88
C ARG A 80 13.94 1.77 -19.29
N ARG A 81 14.72 2.53 -20.05
CA ARG A 81 15.11 2.17 -21.42
C ARG A 81 15.95 0.90 -21.46
N GLN A 82 16.88 0.74 -20.51
CA GLN A 82 17.74 -0.42 -20.40
C GLN A 82 16.95 -1.73 -20.18
N ILE A 83 15.83 -1.69 -19.46
CA ILE A 83 14.91 -2.83 -19.33
C ILE A 83 14.37 -3.26 -20.69
N PHE A 84 14.01 -2.32 -21.56
CA PHE A 84 13.51 -2.65 -22.90
C PHE A 84 14.61 -3.13 -23.85
N GLU A 85 15.81 -2.57 -23.74
CA GLU A 85 16.93 -2.89 -24.64
C GLU A 85 17.63 -4.20 -24.29
N THR A 86 17.86 -4.44 -22.99
CA THR A 86 18.70 -5.55 -22.51
C THR A 86 17.95 -6.54 -21.62
N GLY A 87 16.72 -6.21 -21.19
CA GLY A 87 15.99 -6.99 -20.20
C GLY A 87 16.53 -6.87 -18.77
N ASN A 88 17.59 -6.08 -18.56
CA ASN A 88 18.21 -5.90 -17.25
C ASN A 88 17.48 -4.83 -16.42
N ASP A 89 17.11 -5.17 -15.19
CA ASP A 89 16.41 -4.28 -14.24
C ASP A 89 17.28 -3.86 -13.04
N ALA A 90 18.58 -4.19 -13.03
CA ALA A 90 19.50 -3.89 -11.94
C ALA A 90 19.51 -2.40 -11.55
N ASP A 91 19.60 -1.51 -12.54
CA ASP A 91 19.63 -0.06 -12.32
C ASP A 91 18.32 0.45 -11.69
N LEU A 92 17.18 -0.13 -12.06
CA LEU A 92 15.88 0.21 -11.47
C LEU A 92 15.72 -0.38 -10.06
N ARG A 93 16.37 -1.52 -9.75
CA ARG A 93 16.37 -2.12 -8.41
C ARG A 93 17.19 -1.32 -7.40
N GLN A 94 18.26 -0.66 -7.86
CA GLN A 94 19.08 0.22 -7.02
C GLN A 94 18.36 1.53 -6.65
N MET A 95 17.30 1.90 -7.40
CA MET A 95 16.51 3.10 -7.13
C MET A 95 15.64 2.96 -5.87
N PRO A 96 15.27 4.10 -5.22
CA PRO A 96 14.41 4.12 -4.05
C PRO A 96 13.08 3.39 -4.26
N SER A 97 12.58 2.76 -3.20
CA SER A 97 11.33 1.98 -3.24
C SER A 97 10.09 2.83 -3.53
N ALA A 98 10.17 4.14 -3.33
CA ALA A 98 9.08 5.06 -3.68
C ALA A 98 8.92 5.26 -5.21
N ILE A 99 9.96 4.92 -5.99
CA ILE A 99 9.96 5.05 -7.46
C ILE A 99 9.74 3.71 -8.13
N ARG A 100 10.31 2.64 -7.57
CA ARG A 100 10.09 1.28 -8.08
C ARG A 100 8.79 0.74 -7.50
N ASN A 101 7.91 0.23 -8.36
CA ASN A 101 6.68 -0.41 -7.89
C ASN A 101 6.99 -1.86 -7.51
N THR A 102 7.25 -2.12 -6.22
CA THR A 102 7.63 -3.46 -5.71
C THR A 102 6.47 -4.45 -5.65
N THR A 103 5.23 -4.00 -5.76
CA THR A 103 4.02 -4.83 -5.63
C THR A 103 3.25 -4.98 -6.94
N SER A 104 3.74 -4.37 -8.03
CA SER A 104 3.11 -4.49 -9.34
C SER A 104 3.34 -5.88 -9.94
N GLN A 105 2.26 -6.60 -10.21
CA GLN A 105 2.30 -7.80 -11.04
C GLN A 105 2.15 -7.50 -12.55
N LEU A 106 2.03 -6.22 -12.94
CA LEU A 106 1.97 -5.84 -14.36
C LEU A 106 3.31 -6.13 -15.04
N GLY A 107 3.35 -7.18 -15.84
CA GLY A 107 4.51 -7.56 -16.65
C GLY A 107 5.38 -8.67 -16.09
N ALA A 108 5.01 -9.29 -14.97
CA ALA A 108 5.67 -10.50 -14.49
C ALA A 108 5.40 -11.65 -15.46
N ARG A 109 6.23 -11.76 -16.51
CA ARG A 109 6.46 -13.05 -17.17
C ARG A 109 7.18 -13.88 -16.12
N SER A 110 6.46 -14.78 -15.45
CA SER A 110 7.06 -15.81 -14.62
C SER A 110 8.02 -16.62 -15.51
N SER A 111 9.28 -16.22 -15.54
CA SER A 111 10.35 -17.01 -16.12
C SER A 111 10.63 -18.16 -15.16
N GLY A 112 10.04 -19.32 -15.46
CA GLY A 112 10.56 -20.64 -15.11
C GLY A 112 11.15 -20.86 -13.71
N SER A 113 10.30 -20.84 -12.68
CA SER A 113 10.34 -21.63 -11.43
C SER A 113 9.32 -20.95 -10.52
N ASP A 114 8.12 -21.48 -10.33
CA ASP A 114 7.90 -22.54 -9.36
C ASP A 114 6.62 -23.31 -9.70
N ILE A 115 6.80 -24.58 -10.04
CA ILE A 115 5.75 -25.56 -10.33
C ILE A 115 5.25 -26.14 -8.99
N SER A 116 5.10 -25.32 -7.94
CA SER A 116 4.70 -25.80 -6.61
C SER A 116 3.70 -24.91 -5.86
N SER A 117 3.30 -23.75 -6.38
CA SER A 117 2.13 -23.00 -5.88
C SER A 117 0.92 -23.05 -6.83
N ALA A 118 1.01 -23.86 -7.89
CA ALA A 118 -0.01 -24.04 -8.94
C ALA A 118 -1.21 -24.93 -8.52
N MET A 119 -1.55 -25.03 -7.23
CA MET A 119 -2.66 -25.87 -6.75
C MET A 119 -3.98 -25.12 -6.51
N SER A 120 -4.13 -23.87 -6.95
CA SER A 120 -5.41 -23.15 -6.84
C SER A 120 -5.83 -22.31 -8.05
N ALA A 121 -5.01 -22.24 -9.12
CA ALA A 121 -5.34 -21.51 -10.35
C ALA A 121 -5.71 -22.39 -11.56
N ALA A 122 -5.62 -23.72 -11.42
CA ALA A 122 -5.95 -24.66 -12.49
C ALA A 122 -7.47 -24.87 -12.59
N LYS A 123 -8.17 -23.99 -13.34
CA LYS A 123 -9.45 -24.24 -14.08
C LYS A 123 -10.16 -22.97 -14.53
N ARG A 124 -9.60 -21.77 -14.37
CA ARG A 124 -10.19 -20.57 -14.99
C ARG A 124 -9.65 -20.45 -16.41
N LYS A 125 -10.51 -20.76 -17.40
CA LYS A 125 -10.24 -20.45 -18.81
C LYS A 125 -9.77 -18.99 -18.89
N PRO A 126 -8.70 -18.69 -19.64
CA PRO A 126 -8.18 -17.32 -19.72
C PRO A 126 -9.30 -16.39 -20.19
N GLN A 127 -9.68 -15.44 -19.34
CA GLN A 127 -10.78 -14.53 -19.61
C GLN A 127 -10.33 -13.57 -20.71
N ARG A 128 -10.89 -13.74 -21.90
CA ARG A 128 -10.51 -12.98 -23.09
C ARG A 128 -11.00 -11.53 -22.96
N GLY A 129 -10.09 -10.56 -23.11
CA GLY A 129 -10.44 -9.14 -23.00
C GLY A 129 -11.43 -8.65 -24.08
N PRO A 130 -12.11 -7.50 -23.89
CA PRO A 130 -13.18 -7.03 -24.77
C PRO A 130 -12.74 -6.86 -26.23
N LEU A 131 -11.53 -6.34 -26.43
CA LEU A 131 -10.94 -6.16 -27.76
C LEU A 131 -10.78 -7.49 -28.49
N MET A 132 -10.23 -8.51 -27.82
CA MET A 132 -10.01 -9.84 -28.40
C MET A 132 -11.34 -10.56 -28.71
N MET A 133 -12.36 -10.33 -27.89
CA MET A 133 -13.70 -10.85 -28.16
C MET A 133 -14.35 -10.20 -29.39
N LYS A 134 -14.16 -8.88 -29.57
CA LYS A 134 -14.61 -8.16 -30.76
C LYS A 134 -13.91 -8.67 -32.02
N THR A 135 -12.58 -8.82 -32.00
CA THR A 135 -11.82 -9.27 -33.17
C THR A 135 -12.18 -10.70 -33.58
N LEU A 136 -12.37 -11.61 -32.62
CA LEU A 136 -12.83 -12.97 -32.90
C LEU A 136 -14.24 -13.02 -33.50
N LYS A 137 -15.15 -12.14 -33.07
CA LYS A 137 -16.49 -12.01 -33.68
C LYS A 137 -16.39 -11.53 -35.13
N MET A 138 -15.55 -10.55 -35.41
CA MET A 138 -15.35 -10.04 -36.78
C MET A 138 -14.76 -11.12 -37.69
N LEU A 139 -13.76 -11.86 -37.22
CA LEU A 139 -13.10 -12.92 -38.00
C LEU A 139 -14.04 -14.09 -38.33
N LYS A 140 -14.95 -14.45 -37.40
CA LYS A 140 -15.98 -15.47 -37.64
C LYS A 140 -17.03 -15.02 -38.66
N LYS A 141 -17.34 -13.71 -38.70
CA LYS A 141 -18.34 -13.16 -39.61
C LYS A 141 -17.87 -13.11 -41.07
N GLN A 142 -16.55 -13.20 -41.30
CA GLN A 142 -15.96 -13.25 -42.65
C GLN A 142 -15.85 -14.66 -43.23
N ARG A 143 -16.24 -15.71 -42.48
CA ARG A 143 -16.19 -17.11 -42.95
C ARG A 143 -17.55 -17.65 -43.43
N ARG A 144 -18.44 -16.77 -43.89
CA ARG A 144 -19.67 -17.12 -44.62
C ARG A 144 -19.78 -16.25 -45.85
#